data_AF-A0A4Y2VXW4-F1
#
_entry.id   AF-A0A4Y2VXW4-F1
#
_cell.length_a   1.000
_cell.length_b   1.000
_cell.length_c   1.000
_cell.angle_alpha   90.00
_cell.angle_beta   90.00
_cell.angle_gamma   90.00
#
_symmetry.space_group_name_H-M   'P 1'
#
loop_
_entity.id
_entity.type
_entity.pdbx_description
1 polymer ?
#
loop_
_entity_poly.entity_id
_entity_poly.type
_entity_poly.pdbx_seq_one_letter_code
_entity_poly.pdbx_strand_id
1 'polypeptide(L)'
;MVSRVTCGSEETRNFEECPESDEENLVTHQKLSHGDALVHTEALLNYLEQEDESTPAEKMILRNLRSIIRRRVNEKQKQTSIISFFTKQ
;
A
#
# COMPACT_ATOMS: atom_id res chain seq x y z
N MET A 1 -20.94 -44.46 -10.99
CA MET A 1 -19.53 -44.14 -11.32
C MET A 1 -19.45 -42.64 -11.57
N VAL A 2 -19.06 -41.86 -10.55
CA VAL A 2 -18.90 -40.41 -10.67
C VAL A 2 -17.39 -40.15 -10.76
N SER A 3 -16.97 -39.68 -11.92
CA SER A 3 -15.58 -39.37 -12.24
C SER A 3 -15.12 -38.14 -11.45
N ARG A 4 -14.20 -38.34 -10.50
CA ARG A 4 -13.51 -37.27 -9.80
C ARG A 4 -12.30 -36.88 -10.64
N VAL A 5 -12.38 -35.73 -11.30
CA VAL A 5 -11.22 -35.08 -11.93
C VAL A 5 -10.37 -34.50 -10.80
N THR A 6 -9.23 -35.12 -10.52
CA THR A 6 -8.15 -34.47 -9.76
C THR A 6 -7.38 -33.60 -10.75
N CYS A 7 -7.66 -32.29 -10.74
CA CYS A 7 -6.80 -31.34 -11.45
C CYS A 7 -5.55 -31.13 -10.59
N GLY A 8 -4.41 -31.56 -11.14
CA GLY A 8 -3.11 -31.52 -10.49
C GLY A 8 -2.71 -30.09 -10.16
N SER A 9 -2.09 -29.93 -8.99
CA SER A 9 -1.43 -28.70 -8.55
C SER A 9 -0.29 -28.39 -9.52
N GLU A 10 -0.53 -27.49 -10.46
CA GLU A 10 0.52 -26.96 -11.33
C GLU A 10 1.48 -26.13 -10.48
N GLU A 11 2.63 -26.74 -10.22
CA GLU A 11 3.98 -26.17 -10.10
C GLU A 11 4.01 -24.66 -9.82
N THR A 12 4.35 -24.32 -8.57
CA THR A 12 4.93 -23.03 -8.21
C THR A 12 6.20 -22.82 -9.03
N ARG A 13 6.05 -22.28 -10.24
CA ARG A 13 7.17 -21.80 -11.03
C ARG A 13 7.83 -20.73 -10.16
N ASN A 14 8.97 -21.07 -9.58
CA ASN A 14 9.76 -20.21 -8.73
C ASN A 14 9.85 -18.85 -9.43
N PHE A 15 9.16 -17.85 -8.90
CA PHE A 15 9.63 -16.49 -9.08
C PHE A 15 10.98 -16.52 -8.40
N GLU A 16 12.03 -16.43 -9.20
CA GLU A 16 13.39 -16.24 -8.72
C GLU A 16 13.31 -15.10 -7.72
N GLU A 17 13.41 -15.47 -6.46
CA GLU A 17 13.39 -14.57 -5.33
C GLU A 17 14.53 -13.60 -5.59
N CYS A 18 14.19 -12.35 -5.88
CA CYS A 18 15.16 -11.28 -5.91
C CYS A 18 15.96 -11.44 -4.62
N PRO A 19 17.29 -11.66 -4.66
CA PRO A 19 18.05 -11.87 -3.45
C PRO A 19 17.73 -10.70 -2.54
N GLU A 20 17.31 -11.01 -1.31
CA GLU A 20 17.02 -10.04 -0.27
C GLU A 20 18.27 -9.16 -0.18
N SER A 21 18.21 -7.99 -0.83
CA SER A 21 19.28 -7.02 -0.81
C SER A 21 19.56 -6.76 0.67
N ASP A 22 20.84 -6.71 1.07
CA ASP A 22 21.31 -6.37 2.42
C ASP A 22 20.92 -4.92 2.84
N GLU A 23 19.82 -4.39 2.31
CA GLU A 23 19.12 -3.16 2.67
C GLU A 23 18.17 -3.37 3.86
N GLU A 24 18.28 -4.49 4.59
CA GLU A 24 17.68 -4.65 5.91
C GLU A 24 18.31 -3.70 6.96
N ASN A 25 19.39 -2.98 6.63
CA ASN A 25 20.14 -2.20 7.63
C ASN A 25 19.52 -0.84 8.03
N LEU A 26 18.49 -0.32 7.34
CA LEU A 26 17.96 1.03 7.65
C LEU A 26 16.44 1.12 7.82
N VAL A 27 15.71 0.01 7.75
CA VAL A 27 14.26 0.03 7.99
C VAL A 27 14.03 -0.01 9.50
N THR A 28 14.20 1.13 10.18
CA THR A 28 13.52 1.31 11.45
C THR A 28 12.03 1.10 11.20
N HIS A 29 11.41 0.09 11.82
CA HIS A 29 9.96 -0.18 11.77
C HIS A 29 9.16 0.93 12.48
N GLN A 30 9.37 2.17 12.09
CA GLN A 30 8.60 3.30 12.58
C GLN A 30 7.20 3.16 11.98
N LYS A 31 6.20 2.94 12.85
CA LYS A 31 4.79 2.97 12.44
C LYS A 31 4.45 4.38 12.01
N LEU A 32 4.48 4.60 10.70
CA LEU A 32 4.09 5.86 10.09
C LEU A 32 2.56 6.00 10.13
N SER A 33 2.06 7.17 10.52
CA SER A 33 0.61 7.38 10.57
C SER A 33 0.03 7.46 9.15
N HIS A 34 -1.26 7.16 8.98
CA HIS A 34 -1.90 7.26 7.67
C HIS A 34 -1.93 8.71 7.14
N GLY A 35 -1.94 9.70 8.04
CA GLY A 35 -1.86 11.11 7.68
C GLY A 35 -0.48 11.47 7.15
N ASP A 36 0.57 11.07 7.86
CA ASP A 36 1.95 11.32 7.43
C ASP A 36 2.25 10.59 6.11
N ALA A 37 1.74 9.36 5.94
CA ALA A 37 1.89 8.60 4.70
C ALA A 37 1.26 9.33 3.53
N LEU A 38 0.12 9.99 3.75
CA LEU A 38 -0.55 10.78 2.74
C LEU A 38 0.31 11.97 2.32
N VAL A 39 0.86 12.72 3.29
CA VAL A 39 1.72 13.87 3.04
C VAL A 39 2.97 13.47 2.24
N HIS A 40 3.65 12.40 2.65
CA HIS A 40 4.83 11.91 1.92
C HIS A 40 4.49 11.45 0.50
N THR A 41 3.37 10.75 0.32
CA THR A 41 2.92 10.30 -1.01
C THR A 41 2.57 11.48 -1.92
N GLU A 42 1.93 12.53 -1.37
CA GLU A 42 1.58 13.74 -2.13
C GLU A 42 2.82 14.54 -2.52
N ALA A 43 3.78 14.70 -1.62
CA ALA A 43 5.05 15.37 -1.90
C ALA A 43 5.85 14.63 -2.99
N LEU A 44 5.94 13.30 -2.90
CA LEU A 44 6.63 12.48 -3.89
C LEU A 44 5.94 12.54 -5.26
N LEU A 45 4.61 12.49 -5.29
CA LEU A 45 3.87 12.61 -6.55
C LEU A 45 4.10 13.99 -7.20
N ASN A 46 4.14 15.07 -6.41
CA ASN A 46 4.42 16.42 -6.90
C ASN A 46 5.85 16.56 -7.44
N TYR A 47 6.82 15.88 -6.82
CA TYR A 47 8.19 15.80 -7.33
C TYR A 47 8.23 15.07 -8.68
N LEU A 48 7.64 13.87 -8.77
CA LEU A 48 7.63 13.10 -10.03
C LEU A 48 6.83 13.79 -11.15
N GLU A 49 5.84 14.61 -10.83
CA GLU A 49 5.14 15.39 -11.85
C GLU A 49 6.05 16.42 -12.54
N GLN A 50 7.13 16.85 -11.88
CA GLN A 50 8.15 17.76 -12.41
C GLN A 50 9.40 17.05 -12.94
N GLU A 51 9.68 15.83 -12.47
CA GLU A 51 10.85 15.05 -12.89
C GLU A 51 10.66 14.50 -14.32
N ASP A 52 11.54 14.90 -15.24
CA ASP A 52 11.46 14.53 -16.66
C ASP A 52 11.74 13.04 -16.90
N GLU A 53 12.58 12.42 -16.07
CA GLU A 53 12.95 11.00 -16.19
C GLU A 53 11.88 10.06 -15.60
N SER A 54 10.86 10.59 -14.93
CA SER A 54 9.85 9.78 -14.27
C SER A 54 8.94 9.05 -15.26
N THR A 55 8.74 7.77 -15.00
CA THR A 55 7.88 6.92 -15.83
C THR A 55 6.40 7.14 -15.53
N PRO A 56 5.51 6.89 -16.50
CA PRO A 56 4.06 6.91 -16.24
C PRO A 56 3.63 5.90 -15.16
N ALA A 57 4.33 4.76 -15.05
CA ALA A 57 4.00 3.70 -14.11
C ALA A 57 4.21 4.12 -12.66
N GLU A 58 5.32 4.81 -12.35
CA GLU A 58 5.61 5.31 -11.00
C GLU A 58 4.51 6.26 -10.50
N LYS A 59 4.10 7.21 -11.36
CA LYS A 59 3.01 8.16 -11.05
C LYS A 59 1.69 7.41 -10.84
N MET A 60 1.42 6.37 -11.63
CA MET A 60 0.19 5.59 -11.53
C MET A 60 0.11 4.80 -10.21
N ILE A 61 1.22 4.17 -9.83
CA ILE A 61 1.33 3.42 -8.56
C ILE A 61 1.11 4.36 -7.38
N LEU A 62 1.75 5.53 -7.37
CA LEU A 62 1.58 6.50 -6.29
C LEU A 62 0.17 7.09 -6.24
N ARG A 63 -0.48 7.32 -7.38
CA ARG A 63 -1.89 7.76 -7.42
C ARG A 63 -2.83 6.72 -6.82
N ASN A 64 -2.58 5.43 -7.08
CA ASN A 64 -3.33 4.34 -6.46
C ASN A 64 -3.08 4.30 -4.93
N LEU A 65 -1.81 4.33 -4.52
CA LEU A 65 -1.42 4.34 -3.11
C LEU A 65 -2.06 5.51 -2.35
N ARG A 66 -1.98 6.72 -2.90
CA ARG A 66 -2.64 7.93 -2.37
C ARG A 66 -4.13 7.70 -2.16
N SER A 67 -4.81 7.04 -3.11
CA SER A 67 -6.25 6.76 -3.03
C SER A 67 -6.58 5.78 -1.90
N ILE A 68 -5.76 4.72 -1.74
CA ILE A 68 -5.88 3.76 -0.64
C ILE A 68 -5.67 4.45 0.71
N ILE A 69 -4.63 5.27 0.84
CA ILE A 69 -4.32 5.98 2.09
C ILE A 69 -5.45 6.96 2.44
N ARG A 70 -5.91 7.78 1.49
CA ARG A 70 -7.05 8.70 1.72
C ARG A 70 -8.30 7.97 2.19
N ARG A 71 -8.60 6.81 1.59
CA ARG A 71 -9.72 5.97 2.02
C ARG A 71 -9.57 5.54 3.48
N ARG A 72 -8.39 5.05 3.89
CA ARG A 72 -8.13 4.63 5.28
C ARG A 72 -8.18 5.78 6.27
N VAL A 73 -7.66 6.96 5.91
CA VAL A 73 -7.79 8.18 6.74
C VAL A 73 -9.25 8.52 6.99
N ASN A 74 -10.08 8.51 5.93
CA ASN A 74 -11.50 8.80 6.02
C ASN A 74 -12.27 7.75 6.84
N GLU A 75 -11.97 6.46 6.65
CA GLU A 75 -12.57 5.38 7.45
C GLU A 75 -12.24 5.54 8.94
N LYS A 76 -10.99 5.81 9.28
CA LYS A 76 -10.56 6.08 10.66
C LYS A 76 -11.27 7.31 11.24
N GLN A 77 -11.36 8.39 10.48
CA GLN A 77 -12.08 9.60 10.90
C GLN A 77 -13.55 9.32 11.21
N LYS A 78 -14.24 8.54 10.35
CA LYS A 78 -15.64 8.14 10.59
C LYS A 78 -15.79 7.31 11.87
N GLN A 79 -14.91 6.34 12.07
CA GLN A 79 -14.90 5.53 13.30
C GLN A 79 -14.70 6.41 14.54
N THR A 80 -13.73 7.33 14.51
CA THR A 80 -13.49 8.28 15.60
C THR A 80 -14.70 9.16 15.86
N SER A 81 -15.36 9.68 14.82
CA SER A 81 -16.57 10.50 14.96
C SER A 81 -17.71 9.72 15.64
N ILE A 82 -17.97 8.48 15.21
CA ILE A 82 -19.01 7.63 15.81
C ILE A 82 -18.70 7.36 17.28
N ILE A 83 -17.47 6.94 17.60
CA ILE A 83 -17.06 6.67 18.98
C ILE A 83 -17.24 7.92 19.84
N SER A 84 -16.78 9.08 19.34
CA SER A 84 -16.89 10.35 20.06
C SER A 84 -18.34 10.76 20.34
N PHE A 85 -19.29 10.38 19.50
CA PHE A 85 -20.71 10.67 19.74
C PHE A 85 -21.24 9.93 20.97
N PHE A 86 -20.81 8.69 21.19
CA PHE A 86 -21.24 7.87 22.33
C PHE A 86 -20.40 8.07 23.59
N THR A 87 -19.18 8.58 23.48
CA THR A 87 -18.28 8.79 24.62
C THR A 87 -18.25 10.22 25.14
N LYS A 88 -18.92 11.16 24.48
CA LYS A 88 -19.16 12.51 25.01
C LYS A 88 -20.15 12.40 26.18
N GLN A 89 -19.64 12.63 27.39
CA GLN A 89 -20.42 12.83 28.62
C GLN A 89 -21.04 14.23 28.61
#